data_AF-A0A1M6XCR6-F1
#
_entry.id   AF-A0A1M6XCR6-F1
#
_cell.length_a   1.000
_cell.length_b   1.000
_cell.length_c   1.000
_cell.angle_alpha   90.00
_cell.angle_beta   90.00
_cell.angle_gamma   90.00
#
_symmetry.space_group_name_H-M   'P 1'
#
loop_
_entity.id
_entity.type
_entity.pdbx_description
1 polymer ?
#
loop_
_entity_poly.entity_id
_entity_poly.type
_entity_poly.pdbx_seq_one_letter_code
_entity_poly.pdbx_strand_id
1 'polypeptide(L)'
;MMKIAYLDCFAGISGDMLLGALVDLGVSLDTLKQELLSLGLSGYEITAQRVTRRGISGMKVDVTITGDQPHRHLKDILQILDNSRLSESVKQDAKNIFHLLAEAEGKIHGKVPENVHFHEVGAVDSIIDIVGTLIGLQRLKVEQVYCSPLNVGSGTLHCAHGVMPVPAPATAEILLDTPIYSAGPAVELVTPTGAVMVKYLAKGFGPMPGMILKAVGYGAGDRETQIPNLLRVMLGEEEPCQHLYQHVQGQRVHHEQGHCRNHEHKHA
;
A
#
# COMPACT_ATOMS: atom_id res chain seq x y z
N MET A 1 -9.53 -6.99 -19.79
CA MET A 1 -9.81 -5.75 -19.05
C MET A 1 -8.73 -5.63 -17.99
N MET A 2 -8.15 -4.45 -17.85
CA MET A 2 -7.02 -4.21 -16.96
C MET A 2 -7.45 -4.38 -15.50
N LYS A 3 -6.64 -5.06 -14.68
CA LYS A 3 -6.96 -5.24 -13.26
C LYS A 3 -6.44 -4.09 -12.40
N ILE A 4 -7.34 -3.50 -11.63
CA ILE A 4 -7.11 -2.32 -10.80
C ILE A 4 -7.24 -2.69 -9.32
N ALA A 5 -6.29 -2.24 -8.51
CA ALA A 5 -6.45 -2.14 -7.06
C ALA A 5 -6.61 -0.67 -6.66
N TYR A 6 -7.69 -0.33 -5.97
CA TYR A 6 -7.85 0.97 -5.34
C TYR A 6 -7.59 0.85 -3.84
N LEU A 7 -6.59 1.59 -3.35
CA LEU A 7 -6.23 1.70 -1.94
C LEU A 7 -7.03 2.84 -1.31
N ASP A 8 -8.01 2.49 -0.49
CA ASP A 8 -8.82 3.43 0.25
C ASP A 8 -8.23 3.65 1.65
N CYS A 9 -7.37 4.65 1.77
CA CYS A 9 -6.53 4.93 2.93
C CYS A 9 -7.22 5.85 3.96
N PHE A 10 -8.49 5.57 4.28
CA PHE A 10 -9.30 6.37 5.22
C PHE A 10 -8.71 6.38 6.66
N ALA A 11 -8.04 5.31 7.05
CA ALA A 11 -7.29 5.19 8.30
C ALA A 11 -5.77 5.15 8.08
N GLY A 12 -5.30 5.74 6.99
CA GLY A 12 -3.89 5.73 6.59
C GLY A 12 -3.46 4.39 5.98
N ILE A 13 -2.17 4.08 6.08
CA ILE A 13 -1.54 2.88 5.52
C ILE A 13 -0.21 2.56 6.18
N SER A 14 0.03 1.27 6.42
CA SER A 14 1.32 0.70 6.85
C SER A 14 1.64 -0.57 6.04
N GLY A 15 2.86 -1.08 6.23
CA GLY A 15 3.38 -2.30 5.58
C GLY A 15 2.45 -3.51 5.75
N ASP A 16 2.30 -3.92 7.01
CA ASP A 16 1.41 -4.97 7.50
C ASP A 16 -0.05 -4.79 7.07
N MET A 17 -0.58 -3.56 7.08
CA MET A 17 -1.94 -3.28 6.63
C MET A 17 -2.11 -3.53 5.13
N LEU A 18 -1.15 -3.14 4.30
CA LEU A 18 -1.23 -3.43 2.88
C LEU A 18 -1.12 -4.93 2.61
N LEU A 19 -0.12 -5.60 3.19
CA LEU A 19 0.05 -7.05 3.07
C LEU A 19 -1.18 -7.82 3.56
N GLY A 20 -1.73 -7.43 4.72
CA GLY A 20 -2.94 -8.01 5.30
C GLY A 20 -4.15 -7.88 4.38
N ALA A 21 -4.35 -6.72 3.74
CA ALA A 21 -5.45 -6.54 2.80
C ALA A 21 -5.34 -7.46 1.59
N LEU A 22 -4.13 -7.74 1.10
CA LEU A 22 -3.91 -8.69 -0.01
C LEU A 22 -4.17 -10.14 0.42
N VAL A 23 -3.75 -10.53 1.63
CA VAL A 23 -4.10 -11.84 2.21
C VAL A 23 -5.61 -11.96 2.34
N ASP A 24 -6.29 -10.89 2.75
CA ASP A 24 -7.76 -10.88 2.83
C ASP A 24 -8.44 -11.00 1.47
N LEU A 25 -7.84 -10.44 0.42
CA LEU A 25 -8.28 -10.62 -0.97
C LEU A 25 -8.03 -12.04 -1.53
N GLY A 26 -7.47 -12.94 -0.72
CA GLY A 26 -7.29 -14.35 -1.07
C GLY A 26 -5.85 -14.73 -1.45
N VAL A 27 -4.86 -13.87 -1.24
CA VAL A 27 -3.45 -14.28 -1.36
C VAL A 27 -3.11 -15.27 -0.23
N SER A 28 -2.68 -16.48 -0.60
CA SER A 28 -2.32 -17.52 0.36
C SER A 28 -1.08 -17.14 1.18
N LEU A 29 -1.22 -17.16 2.51
CA LEU A 29 -0.10 -16.94 3.43
C LEU A 29 1.03 -17.96 3.22
N ASP A 30 0.70 -19.22 2.95
CA ASP A 30 1.70 -20.26 2.71
C ASP A 30 2.50 -19.99 1.43
N THR A 31 1.83 -19.49 0.39
CA THR A 31 2.51 -19.07 -0.85
C THR A 31 3.46 -17.90 -0.58
N LEU A 32 3.01 -16.89 0.18
CA LEU A 32 3.88 -15.77 0.58
C LEU A 32 5.10 -16.27 1.35
N LYS A 33 4.90 -17.13 2.36
CA LYS A 33 6.00 -17.73 3.13
C LYS A 33 6.99 -18.46 2.22
N GLN A 34 6.51 -19.29 1.30
CA GLN A 34 7.37 -20.04 0.38
C GLN A 34 8.22 -19.14 -0.52
N GLU A 35 7.65 -18.06 -1.06
CA GLU A 35 8.41 -17.12 -1.87
C GLU A 35 9.41 -16.29 -1.05
N LEU A 36 9.00 -15.85 0.14
CA LEU A 36 9.84 -15.05 1.04
C LEU A 36 11.04 -15.85 1.59
N LEU A 37 10.93 -17.19 1.72
CA LEU A 37 12.08 -18.05 2.03
C LEU A 37 13.22 -17.89 1.01
N SER A 38 12.93 -17.47 -0.23
CA SER A 38 13.97 -17.25 -1.24
C SER A 38 14.86 -16.04 -0.95
N LEU A 39 14.47 -15.15 -0.04
CA LEU A 39 15.30 -14.03 0.43
C LEU A 39 16.49 -14.50 1.28
N GLY A 40 16.47 -15.75 1.78
CA GLY A 40 17.53 -16.25 2.67
C GLY A 40 17.55 -15.55 4.05
N LEU A 41 16.46 -14.89 4.43
CA LEU A 41 16.27 -14.29 5.75
C LEU A 41 15.84 -15.36 6.75
N SER A 42 16.26 -15.20 8.00
CA SER A 42 15.91 -16.08 9.12
C SER A 42 15.58 -15.25 10.36
N GLY A 43 15.10 -15.90 11.43
CA GLY A 43 14.79 -15.23 12.69
C GLY A 43 13.53 -14.36 12.64
N TYR A 44 12.56 -14.74 11.81
CA TYR A 44 11.23 -14.16 11.80
C TYR A 44 10.15 -15.22 11.57
N GLU A 45 8.92 -14.91 11.98
CA GLU A 45 7.72 -15.68 11.71
C GLU A 45 6.64 -14.76 11.16
N ILE A 46 5.90 -15.24 10.15
CA ILE A 46 4.73 -14.52 9.62
C ILE A 46 3.48 -15.26 10.07
N THR A 47 2.56 -14.55 10.69
CA THR A 47 1.23 -15.06 11.01
C THR A 47 0.15 -14.17 10.38
N ALA A 48 -1.02 -14.74 10.15
CA ALA A 48 -2.17 -13.99 9.69
C ALA A 48 -3.38 -14.40 10.53
N GLN A 49 -4.08 -13.41 11.07
CA GLN A 49 -5.22 -13.62 11.94
C GLN A 49 -6.38 -12.70 11.57
N ARG A 50 -7.58 -13.28 11.56
CA ARG A 50 -8.81 -12.51 11.37
C ARG A 50 -9.08 -11.72 12.65
N VAL A 51 -9.12 -10.40 12.55
CA VAL A 51 -9.41 -9.50 13.68
C VAL A 51 -10.60 -8.61 13.38
N THR A 52 -11.16 -7.99 14.42
CA THR A 52 -12.23 -6.99 14.28
C THR A 52 -11.75 -5.66 14.83
N ARG A 53 -11.84 -4.59 14.02
CA ARG A 53 -11.56 -3.20 14.43
C ARG A 53 -12.85 -2.41 14.33
N ARG A 54 -13.33 -1.88 15.46
CA ARG A 54 -14.58 -1.08 15.52
C ARG A 54 -15.78 -1.75 14.81
N GLY A 55 -15.89 -3.07 14.91
CA GLY A 55 -16.98 -3.85 14.30
C GLY A 55 -16.77 -4.27 12.85
N ILE A 56 -15.65 -3.87 12.22
CA ILE A 56 -15.30 -4.29 10.86
C ILE A 56 -14.21 -5.38 10.92
N SER A 57 -14.46 -6.49 10.23
CA SER A 57 -13.53 -7.61 10.14
C SER A 57 -12.43 -7.33 9.10
N GLY A 58 -11.19 -7.71 9.42
CA GLY A 58 -10.04 -7.58 8.54
C GLY A 58 -8.95 -8.60 8.87
N MET A 59 -7.98 -8.75 7.99
CA MET A 59 -6.83 -9.62 8.20
C MET A 59 -5.68 -8.80 8.79
N LYS A 60 -5.19 -9.23 9.96
CA LYS A 60 -3.94 -8.72 10.54
C LYS A 60 -2.82 -9.67 10.15
N VAL A 61 -1.78 -9.15 9.51
CA VAL A 61 -0.56 -9.91 9.25
C VAL A 61 0.50 -9.41 10.21
N ASP A 62 1.13 -10.32 10.94
CA ASP A 62 2.15 -10.01 11.93
C ASP A 62 3.48 -10.64 11.50
N VAL A 63 4.53 -9.82 11.38
CA VAL A 63 5.91 -10.28 11.19
C VAL A 63 6.62 -10.21 12.54
N THR A 64 6.69 -11.34 13.24
CA THR A 64 7.33 -11.42 14.56
C THR A 64 8.80 -11.78 14.42
N ILE A 65 9.68 -10.97 15.00
CA ILE A 65 11.12 -11.27 15.04
C ILE A 65 11.39 -12.29 16.14
N THR A 66 11.99 -13.43 15.79
CA THR A 66 12.20 -14.58 16.68
C THR A 66 13.67 -14.78 17.08
N GLY A 67 14.57 -13.92 16.60
CA GLY A 67 16.00 -13.96 16.92
C GLY A 67 16.66 -12.61 16.70
N ASP A 68 17.94 -12.51 17.07
CA ASP A 68 18.72 -11.29 16.85
C ASP A 68 18.85 -11.00 15.36
N GLN A 69 18.68 -9.74 14.98
CA GLN A 69 18.69 -9.31 13.58
C GLN A 69 19.85 -8.37 13.33
N PRO A 70 20.69 -8.64 12.32
CA PRO A 70 21.76 -7.71 11.98
C PRO A 70 21.14 -6.40 11.51
N HIS A 71 21.78 -5.29 11.88
CA HIS A 71 21.52 -4.01 11.23
C HIS A 71 21.87 -4.16 9.74
N ARG A 72 20.95 -3.72 8.88
CA ARG A 72 21.12 -3.76 7.42
C ARG A 72 21.16 -2.35 6.87
N HIS A 73 22.11 -2.13 5.97
CA HIS A 73 22.15 -0.97 5.11
C HIS A 73 21.41 -1.24 3.79
N LEU A 74 21.15 -0.19 3.03
CA LEU A 74 20.57 -0.32 1.69
C LEU A 74 21.33 -1.36 0.84
N LYS A 75 22.66 -1.31 0.82
CA LYS A 75 23.49 -2.27 0.07
C LYS A 75 23.20 -3.73 0.45
N ASP A 76 23.03 -4.02 1.74
CA ASP A 76 22.75 -5.37 2.22
C ASP A 76 21.38 -5.85 1.73
N ILE A 77 20.38 -4.96 1.77
CA ILE A 77 19.02 -5.24 1.28
C ILE A 77 19.03 -5.49 -0.22
N LEU A 78 19.73 -4.67 -1.02
CA LEU A 78 19.86 -4.87 -2.46
C LEU A 78 20.50 -6.23 -2.77
N GLN A 79 21.55 -6.61 -2.04
CA GLN A 79 22.21 -7.90 -2.20
C GLN A 79 21.30 -9.08 -1.81
N ILE A 80 20.47 -8.94 -0.77
CA ILE A 80 19.44 -9.93 -0.41
C ILE A 80 18.46 -10.12 -1.58
N LEU A 81 17.97 -9.02 -2.16
CA LEU A 81 17.03 -9.06 -3.29
C LEU A 81 17.67 -9.68 -4.53
N ASP A 82 18.92 -9.32 -4.84
CA ASP A 82 19.68 -9.86 -5.98
C ASP A 82 19.86 -11.37 -5.91
N ASN A 83 20.21 -11.89 -4.73
CA ASN A 83 20.46 -13.31 -4.52
C ASN A 83 19.18 -14.14 -4.36
N SER A 84 18.01 -13.49 -4.32
CA SER A 84 16.72 -14.18 -4.17
C SER A 84 16.27 -14.84 -5.48
N ARG A 85 15.31 -15.77 -5.36
CA ARG A 85 14.63 -16.40 -6.51
C ARG A 85 13.30 -15.73 -6.87
N LEU A 86 13.09 -14.50 -6.40
CA LEU A 86 11.91 -13.71 -6.73
C LEU A 86 11.89 -13.39 -8.22
N SER A 87 10.71 -13.05 -8.74
CA SER A 87 10.59 -12.57 -10.11
C SER A 87 11.37 -11.27 -10.31
N GLU A 88 11.91 -11.05 -11.51
CA GLU A 88 12.72 -9.85 -11.79
C GLU A 88 11.92 -8.55 -11.61
N SER A 89 10.61 -8.56 -11.91
CA SER A 89 9.74 -7.41 -11.62
C SER A 89 9.67 -7.11 -10.12
N VAL A 90 9.44 -8.13 -9.28
CA VAL A 90 9.38 -7.95 -7.82
C VAL A 90 10.72 -7.48 -7.27
N LYS A 91 11.85 -8.03 -7.76
CA LYS A 91 13.18 -7.55 -7.35
C LYS A 91 13.36 -6.08 -7.69
N GLN A 92 13.07 -5.69 -8.94
CA GLN A 92 13.29 -4.32 -9.39
C GLN A 92 12.41 -3.33 -8.63
N ASP A 93 11.13 -3.65 -8.44
CA ASP A 93 10.19 -2.82 -7.68
C ASP A 93 10.63 -2.68 -6.22
N ALA A 94 11.01 -3.79 -5.56
CA ALA A 94 11.49 -3.76 -4.18
C ALA A 94 12.74 -2.86 -4.05
N LYS A 95 13.71 -3.00 -4.96
CA LYS A 95 14.91 -2.16 -4.96
C LYS A 95 14.57 -0.68 -5.10
N ASN A 96 13.67 -0.34 -6.03
CA ASN A 96 13.26 1.04 -6.25
C ASN A 96 12.57 1.63 -5.00
N ILE A 97 11.71 0.85 -4.34
CA ILE A 97 11.07 1.24 -3.06
C ILE A 97 12.13 1.49 -1.98
N PHE A 98 13.11 0.59 -1.83
CA PHE A 98 14.19 0.77 -0.85
C PHE A 98 15.10 1.96 -1.16
N HIS A 99 15.35 2.25 -2.44
CA HIS A 99 16.07 3.46 -2.86
C HIS A 99 15.30 4.73 -2.48
N LEU A 100 14.00 4.81 -2.81
CA LEU A 100 13.16 5.96 -2.45
C LEU A 100 13.13 6.21 -0.93
N LEU A 101 13.05 5.13 -0.16
CA LEU A 101 13.11 5.18 1.29
C LEU A 101 14.49 5.67 1.79
N ALA A 102 15.57 5.14 1.24
CA ALA A 102 16.93 5.55 1.60
C ALA A 102 17.21 7.01 1.24
N GLU A 103 16.66 7.53 0.14
CA GLU A 103 16.78 8.93 -0.24
C GLU A 103 16.11 9.85 0.79
N ALA A 104 14.90 9.51 1.22
CA ALA A 104 14.19 10.27 2.24
C ALA A 104 14.93 10.25 3.58
N GLU A 105 15.32 9.07 4.06
CA GLU A 105 16.08 8.90 5.30
C GLU A 105 17.44 9.62 5.25
N GLY A 106 18.15 9.52 4.11
CA GLY A 106 19.42 10.20 3.87
C GLY A 106 19.27 11.72 3.99
N LYS A 107 18.20 12.29 3.42
CA LYS A 107 17.93 13.73 3.52
C LYS A 107 17.62 14.15 4.96
N ILE A 108 16.82 13.40 5.70
CA ILE A 108 16.51 13.68 7.12
C ILE A 108 17.76 13.60 8.00
N HIS A 109 18.67 12.67 7.70
CA HIS A 109 19.90 12.46 8.48
C HIS A 109 21.14 13.17 7.95
N GLY A 110 21.05 13.93 6.85
CA GLY A 110 22.19 14.58 6.21
C GLY A 110 23.26 13.59 5.71
N LYS A 111 22.83 12.39 5.30
CA LYS A 111 23.70 11.31 4.80
C LYS A 111 23.38 11.03 3.32
N VAL A 112 24.39 10.54 2.59
CA VAL A 112 24.13 9.95 1.27
C VAL A 112 23.34 8.65 1.42
N PRO A 113 22.43 8.31 0.49
CA PRO A 113 21.52 7.16 0.61
C PRO A 113 22.23 5.83 0.92
N GLU A 114 23.42 5.62 0.37
CA GLU A 114 24.20 4.39 0.55
C GLU A 114 24.70 4.20 1.99
N ASN A 115 24.84 5.29 2.74
CA ASN A 115 25.33 5.31 4.12
C ASN A 115 24.19 5.45 5.14
N VAL A 116 22.94 5.37 4.69
CA VAL A 116 21.78 5.38 5.57
C VAL A 116 21.77 4.10 6.39
N HIS A 117 21.60 4.30 7.70
CA HIS A 117 21.20 3.25 8.61
C HIS A 117 19.71 3.38 8.79
N PHE A 118 18.96 2.37 8.39
CA PHE A 118 17.54 2.37 8.68
C PHE A 118 17.36 2.02 10.16
N HIS A 119 16.96 3.00 10.95
CA HIS A 119 16.70 2.80 12.37
C HIS A 119 15.36 2.08 12.60
N GLU A 120 14.40 2.28 11.69
CA GLU A 120 13.03 1.77 11.82
C GLU A 120 12.57 0.96 10.60
N VAL A 121 13.24 1.08 9.44
CA VAL A 121 12.69 0.62 8.13
C VAL A 121 13.58 -0.37 7.36
N GLY A 122 14.69 -0.82 7.97
CA GLY A 122 15.61 -1.84 7.40
C GLY A 122 15.64 -3.12 8.23
N ALA A 123 14.73 -3.22 9.19
CA ALA A 123 14.45 -4.44 9.91
C ALA A 123 13.71 -5.42 8.98
N VAL A 124 13.69 -6.69 9.41
CA VAL A 124 13.15 -7.78 8.60
C VAL A 124 11.66 -7.58 8.29
N ASP A 125 10.90 -7.05 9.23
CA ASP A 125 9.49 -6.68 9.06
C ASP A 125 9.25 -5.82 7.81
N SER A 126 10.02 -4.74 7.62
CA SER A 126 9.87 -3.86 6.45
C SER A 126 10.22 -4.56 5.13
N ILE A 127 11.22 -5.46 5.13
CA ILE A 127 11.55 -6.27 3.95
C ILE A 127 10.41 -7.22 3.62
N ILE A 128 9.87 -7.90 4.63
CA ILE A 128 8.77 -8.84 4.47
C ILE A 128 7.49 -8.12 4.01
N ASP A 129 7.19 -6.95 4.55
CA ASP A 129 6.02 -6.16 4.18
C ASP A 129 6.09 -5.69 2.72
N ILE A 130 7.20 -5.08 2.31
CA ILE A 130 7.39 -4.57 0.95
C ILE A 130 7.40 -5.73 -0.06
N VAL A 131 8.26 -6.73 0.16
CA VAL A 131 8.40 -7.85 -0.78
C VAL A 131 7.13 -8.70 -0.81
N GLY A 132 6.55 -8.99 0.35
CA GLY A 132 5.28 -9.72 0.47
C GLY A 132 4.13 -9.01 -0.24
N THR A 133 4.07 -7.69 -0.14
CA THR A 133 3.08 -6.87 -0.85
C THR A 133 3.25 -6.98 -2.36
N LEU A 134 4.47 -6.84 -2.87
CA LEU A 134 4.75 -6.94 -4.31
C LEU A 134 4.40 -8.33 -4.86
N ILE A 135 4.74 -9.39 -4.14
CA ILE A 135 4.33 -10.76 -4.47
C ILE A 135 2.80 -10.85 -4.48
N GLY A 136 2.13 -10.33 -3.46
CA GLY A 136 0.66 -10.34 -3.36
C GLY A 136 -0.01 -9.66 -4.54
N LEU A 137 0.47 -8.47 -4.93
CA LEU A 137 -0.04 -7.74 -6.11
C LEU A 137 0.19 -8.53 -7.40
N GLN A 138 1.38 -9.12 -7.57
CA GLN A 138 1.70 -9.98 -8.71
C GLN A 138 0.78 -11.21 -8.77
N ARG A 139 0.51 -11.86 -7.63
CA ARG A 139 -0.38 -13.03 -7.52
C ARG A 139 -1.83 -12.68 -7.82
N LEU A 140 -2.29 -11.52 -7.37
CA LEU A 140 -3.61 -10.98 -7.74
C LEU A 140 -3.65 -10.50 -9.20
N LYS A 141 -2.51 -10.40 -9.89
CA LYS A 141 -2.35 -9.87 -11.25
C LYS A 141 -2.86 -8.43 -11.36
N VAL A 142 -2.55 -7.61 -10.36
CA VAL A 142 -2.86 -6.17 -10.38
C VAL A 142 -1.94 -5.50 -11.40
N GLU A 143 -2.51 -4.72 -12.31
CA GLU A 143 -1.78 -3.99 -13.35
C GLU A 143 -1.67 -2.50 -13.03
N GLN A 144 -2.65 -1.94 -12.31
CA GLN A 144 -2.62 -0.55 -11.85
C GLN A 144 -3.12 -0.41 -10.42
N VAL A 145 -2.43 0.45 -9.67
CA VAL A 145 -2.84 0.86 -8.32
C VAL A 145 -3.25 2.32 -8.36
N TYR A 146 -4.41 2.64 -7.79
CA TYR A 146 -4.84 4.01 -7.50
C TYR A 146 -5.04 4.15 -6.00
N CYS A 147 -4.91 5.35 -5.46
CA CYS A 147 -5.00 5.58 -4.02
C CYS A 147 -5.86 6.80 -3.69
N SER A 148 -6.62 6.75 -2.59
CA SER A 148 -7.26 7.95 -2.05
C SER A 148 -6.19 8.94 -1.55
N PRO A 149 -6.55 10.21 -1.26
CA PRO A 149 -5.74 11.02 -0.37
C PRO A 149 -5.46 10.29 0.96
N LEU A 150 -4.31 10.53 1.56
CA LEU A 150 -3.87 9.81 2.76
C LEU A 150 -4.23 10.58 4.04
N ASN A 151 -4.93 9.94 4.98
CA ASN A 151 -5.06 10.48 6.34
C ASN A 151 -3.78 10.17 7.11
N VAL A 152 -2.92 11.17 7.36
CA VAL A 152 -1.65 10.95 8.07
C VAL A 152 -1.81 10.78 9.58
N GLY A 153 -3.00 11.02 10.12
CA GLY A 153 -3.24 11.10 11.55
C GLY A 153 -2.88 12.48 12.11
N SER A 154 -2.55 12.57 13.40
CA SER A 154 -2.23 13.84 14.07
C SER A 154 -1.43 13.64 15.35
N GLY A 155 -1.00 14.73 15.98
CA GLY A 155 -0.30 14.69 17.27
C GLY A 155 1.17 14.31 17.14
N THR A 156 1.63 13.42 18.02
CA THR A 156 3.04 13.00 18.10
C THR A 156 3.15 11.49 18.27
N LEU A 157 4.28 10.91 17.85
CA LEU A 157 4.64 9.52 18.11
C LEU A 157 5.97 9.44 18.89
N HIS A 158 6.21 8.31 19.54
CA HIS A 158 7.51 7.98 20.14
C HIS A 158 8.25 7.02 19.22
N CYS A 159 9.51 7.31 18.92
CA CYS A 159 10.35 6.50 18.05
C CYS A 159 11.82 6.52 18.54
N ALA A 160 12.75 5.91 17.80
CA ALA A 160 14.17 5.85 18.20
C ALA A 160 14.81 7.24 18.36
N HIS A 161 14.22 8.24 17.72
CA HIS A 161 14.67 9.63 17.73
C HIS A 161 13.94 10.49 18.79
N GLY A 162 13.15 9.87 19.68
CA GLY A 162 12.38 10.55 20.71
C GLY A 162 10.93 10.82 20.29
N VAL A 163 10.38 11.95 20.73
CA VAL A 163 9.01 12.36 20.38
C VAL A 163 9.02 13.11 19.06
N MET A 164 8.30 12.59 18.06
CA MET A 164 8.22 13.15 16.72
C MET A 164 6.82 13.65 16.40
N PRO A 165 6.68 14.72 15.59
CA PRO A 165 5.37 15.12 15.07
C PRO A 165 4.81 14.04 14.14
N VAL A 166 3.49 14.03 13.97
CA VAL A 166 2.81 13.24 12.94
C VAL A 166 2.46 14.18 11.76
N PRO A 167 2.85 13.85 10.52
CA PRO A 167 3.63 12.68 10.11
C PRO A 167 5.10 12.74 10.57
N ALA A 168 5.71 11.58 10.81
CA ALA A 168 7.13 11.47 11.13
C ALA A 168 8.01 12.11 10.04
N PRO A 169 9.24 12.58 10.34
CA PRO A 169 10.08 13.30 9.37
C PRO A 169 10.32 12.55 8.05
N ALA A 170 10.66 11.26 8.10
CA ALA A 170 10.86 10.45 6.89
C ALA A 170 9.55 10.29 6.10
N THR A 171 8.43 10.02 6.78
CA THR A 171 7.10 9.97 6.16
C THR A 171 6.75 11.29 5.46
N ALA A 172 7.00 12.43 6.12
CA ALA A 172 6.72 13.75 5.55
C ALA A 172 7.55 14.00 4.27
N GLU A 173 8.81 13.60 4.26
CA GLU A 173 9.70 13.72 3.11
C GLU A 173 9.26 12.83 1.93
N ILE A 174 8.90 11.56 2.20
CA ILE A 174 8.39 10.63 1.18
C ILE A 174 7.10 11.15 0.52
N LEU A 175 6.25 11.83 1.30
CA LEU A 175 4.93 12.29 0.88
C LEU A 175 4.93 13.67 0.19
N LEU A 176 6.09 14.26 -0.11
CA LEU A 176 6.16 15.45 -0.96
C LEU A 176 5.41 15.20 -2.28
N ASP A 177 4.63 16.18 -2.75
CA ASP A 177 3.76 16.09 -3.93
C ASP A 177 2.66 15.00 -3.89
N THR A 178 2.36 14.45 -2.71
CA THR A 178 1.27 13.48 -2.51
C THR A 178 0.08 14.14 -1.81
N PRO A 179 -1.17 13.92 -2.26
CA PRO A 179 -2.36 14.42 -1.56
C PRO A 179 -2.51 13.78 -0.17
N ILE A 180 -2.37 14.60 0.87
CA ILE A 180 -2.54 14.19 2.27
C ILE A 180 -3.56 15.08 2.98
N TYR A 181 -4.13 14.56 4.07
CA TYR A 181 -4.93 15.33 5.01
C TYR A 181 -4.74 14.79 6.42
N SER A 182 -5.19 15.56 7.42
CA SER A 182 -5.16 15.16 8.82
C SER A 182 -6.57 15.29 9.39
N ALA A 183 -7.17 14.16 9.78
CA ALA A 183 -8.51 14.12 10.37
C ALA A 183 -8.54 13.36 11.71
N GLY A 184 -7.40 13.28 12.40
CA GLY A 184 -7.23 12.45 13.59
C GLY A 184 -7.28 10.94 13.28
N PRO A 185 -7.08 10.08 14.29
CA PRO A 185 -6.82 10.38 15.70
C PRO A 185 -5.39 10.90 15.97
N ALA A 186 -5.07 11.22 17.23
CA ALA A 186 -3.74 11.69 17.67
C ALA A 186 -2.70 10.55 17.73
N VAL A 187 -2.53 9.88 16.60
CA VAL A 187 -1.58 8.80 16.35
C VAL A 187 -1.07 8.92 14.92
N GLU A 188 0.07 8.32 14.62
CA GLU A 188 0.51 8.11 13.24
C GLU A 188 -0.39 7.08 12.56
N LEU A 189 -0.95 7.43 11.40
CA LEU A 189 -1.75 6.53 10.58
C LEU A 189 -1.04 6.11 9.28
N VAL A 190 -0.05 6.88 8.85
CA VAL A 190 0.79 6.54 7.70
C VAL A 190 2.21 6.33 8.19
N THR A 191 2.70 5.10 8.12
CA THR A 191 4.09 4.78 8.49
C THR A 191 5.04 5.06 7.32
N PRO A 192 6.36 5.21 7.54
CA PRO A 192 7.32 5.37 6.45
C PRO A 192 7.21 4.27 5.38
N THR A 193 7.04 3.00 5.81
CA THR A 193 6.85 1.85 4.91
C THR A 193 5.57 1.97 4.09
N GLY A 194 4.45 2.34 4.71
CA GLY A 194 3.19 2.57 4.01
C GLY A 194 3.30 3.70 2.99
N ALA A 195 3.91 4.83 3.39
CA ALA A 195 4.12 5.99 2.53
C ALA A 195 4.96 5.67 1.29
N VAL A 196 6.10 4.98 1.46
CA VAL A 196 6.99 4.69 0.34
C VAL A 196 6.35 3.71 -0.65
N MET A 197 5.59 2.73 -0.16
CA MET A 197 4.87 1.79 -1.02
C MET A 197 3.78 2.50 -1.83
N VAL A 198 2.94 3.34 -1.23
CA VAL A 198 1.90 4.05 -2.02
C VAL A 198 2.51 5.07 -2.96
N LYS A 199 3.59 5.76 -2.56
CA LYS A 199 4.30 6.72 -3.40
C LYS A 199 4.84 6.06 -4.66
N TYR A 200 5.38 4.84 -4.53
CA TYR A 200 5.93 4.09 -5.66
C TYR A 200 4.84 3.40 -6.51
N LEU A 201 3.87 2.74 -5.86
CA LEU A 201 2.90 1.88 -6.55
C LEU A 201 1.75 2.66 -7.20
N ALA A 202 1.30 3.76 -6.59
CA ALA A 202 0.11 4.45 -7.04
C ALA A 202 0.39 5.21 -8.35
N LYS A 203 -0.38 4.88 -9.39
CA LYS A 203 -0.40 5.63 -10.65
C LYS A 203 -0.99 7.04 -10.49
N GLY A 204 -1.87 7.21 -9.51
CA GLY A 204 -2.48 8.50 -9.20
C GLY A 204 -3.23 8.48 -7.89
N PHE A 205 -3.40 9.68 -7.33
CA PHE A 205 -4.13 9.91 -6.09
C PHE A 205 -5.44 10.67 -6.36
N GLY A 206 -6.54 10.23 -5.76
CA GLY A 206 -7.84 10.86 -5.94
C GLY A 206 -9.02 9.92 -5.70
N PRO A 207 -10.22 10.27 -6.19
CA PRO A 207 -11.37 9.39 -6.15
C PRO A 207 -11.12 8.06 -6.88
N MET A 208 -11.84 7.01 -6.47
CA MET A 208 -11.80 5.72 -7.15
C MET A 208 -12.16 5.87 -8.64
N PRO A 209 -11.34 5.36 -9.56
CA PRO A 209 -11.66 5.38 -10.98
C PRO A 209 -12.90 4.50 -11.25
N GLY A 210 -13.58 4.74 -12.37
CA GLY A 210 -14.66 3.85 -12.81
C GLY A 210 -14.13 2.43 -13.01
N MET A 211 -14.65 1.47 -12.24
CA MET A 211 -14.21 0.08 -12.26
C MET A 211 -15.34 -0.86 -11.86
N ILE A 212 -15.34 -2.06 -12.44
CA ILE A 212 -16.23 -3.15 -12.04
C ILE A 212 -15.59 -3.86 -10.85
N LEU A 213 -16.10 -3.57 -9.64
CA LEU A 213 -15.62 -4.15 -8.41
C LEU A 213 -15.80 -5.69 -8.40
N LYS A 214 -14.75 -6.43 -8.04
CA LYS A 214 -14.76 -7.90 -7.98
C LYS A 214 -14.56 -8.42 -6.56
N ALA A 215 -13.76 -7.74 -5.75
CA ALA A 215 -13.48 -8.14 -4.38
C ALA A 215 -13.07 -6.94 -3.52
N VAL A 216 -13.23 -7.07 -2.21
CA VAL A 216 -12.78 -6.09 -1.21
C VAL A 216 -12.05 -6.86 -0.11
N GLY A 217 -10.86 -6.39 0.26
CA GLY A 217 -10.13 -6.91 1.42
C GLY A 217 -9.77 -5.78 2.37
N TYR A 218 -9.65 -6.14 3.64
CA TYR A 218 -9.26 -5.25 4.71
C TYR A 218 -8.02 -5.76 5.40
N GLY A 219 -7.00 -4.92 5.47
CA GLY A 219 -5.80 -5.17 6.26
C GLY A 219 -5.84 -4.37 7.55
N ALA A 220 -5.64 -5.04 8.68
CA ALA A 220 -5.79 -4.44 9.99
C ALA A 220 -4.45 -4.05 10.60
N GLY A 221 -4.36 -2.81 11.08
CA GLY A 221 -3.19 -2.34 11.82
C GLY A 221 -3.25 -2.74 13.29
N ASP A 222 -2.13 -2.53 13.98
CA ASP A 222 -1.96 -2.88 15.40
C ASP A 222 -2.80 -2.04 16.36
N ARG A 223 -2.88 -0.74 16.08
CA ARG A 223 -3.43 0.23 17.04
C ARG A 223 -4.95 0.17 17.07
N GLU A 224 -5.52 0.19 18.27
CA GLU A 224 -6.95 0.48 18.48
C GLU A 224 -7.15 2.00 18.50
N THR A 225 -7.97 2.52 17.59
CA THR A 225 -8.20 3.97 17.47
C THR A 225 -9.68 4.30 17.43
N GLN A 226 -10.07 5.58 17.40
CA GLN A 226 -11.49 5.98 17.33
C GLN A 226 -12.14 5.61 15.98
N ILE A 227 -11.34 5.56 14.91
CA ILE A 227 -11.74 5.04 13.60
C ILE A 227 -11.28 3.57 13.48
N PRO A 228 -11.93 2.74 12.63
CA PRO A 228 -11.41 1.40 12.35
C PRO A 228 -9.99 1.53 11.76
N ASN A 229 -8.99 1.02 12.46
CA ASN A 229 -7.60 1.02 11.97
C ASN A 229 -7.41 -0.07 10.91
N LEU A 230 -7.95 0.19 9.72
CA LEU A 230 -8.01 -0.73 8.59
C LEU A 230 -7.64 -0.01 7.30
N LEU A 231 -6.86 -0.67 6.45
CA LEU A 231 -6.73 -0.31 5.04
C LEU A 231 -7.76 -1.11 4.26
N ARG A 232 -8.57 -0.44 3.44
CA ARG A 232 -9.46 -1.12 2.50
C ARG A 232 -8.82 -1.16 1.12
N VAL A 233 -8.74 -2.34 0.52
CA VAL A 233 -8.31 -2.53 -0.87
C VAL A 233 -9.47 -3.07 -1.68
N MET A 234 -9.84 -2.33 -2.71
CA MET A 234 -10.91 -2.68 -3.65
C MET A 234 -10.29 -3.16 -4.96
N LEU A 235 -10.50 -4.44 -5.27
CA LEU A 235 -9.98 -5.09 -6.47
C LEU A 235 -11.07 -5.16 -7.53
N GLY A 236 -10.76 -4.75 -8.75
CA GLY A 236 -11.71 -4.83 -9.85
C GLY A 236 -11.07 -4.74 -11.22
N GLU A 237 -11.91 -4.65 -12.23
CA GLU A 237 -11.51 -4.50 -13.62
C GLU A 237 -11.88 -3.11 -14.11
N GLU A 238 -11.04 -2.52 -14.96
CA GLU A 238 -11.34 -1.26 -15.63
C GLU A 238 -12.72 -1.31 -16.29
N GLU A 239 -13.53 -0.28 -16.03
CA GLU A 239 -14.83 -0.15 -16.66
C GLU A 239 -14.67 0.44 -18.07
N PRO A 240 -15.11 -0.26 -19.14
CA PRO A 240 -14.93 0.20 -20.52
C PRO A 240 -15.58 1.56 -20.84
N CYS A 241 -16.59 1.95 -20.07
CA CYS A 241 -17.39 3.17 -20.30
C CYS A 241 -17.03 4.34 -19.38
N GLN A 242 -15.79 4.40 -18.86
CA GLN A 242 -15.33 5.47 -17.96
C GLN A 242 -15.63 6.90 -18.43
N HIS A 243 -15.67 7.14 -19.75
CA HIS A 243 -15.96 8.43 -20.37
C HIS A 243 -17.39 8.95 -20.12
N LEU A 244 -18.35 8.08 -19.77
CA LEU A 244 -19.73 8.49 -19.48
C LEU A 244 -19.86 9.24 -18.14
N TYR A 245 -18.90 9.08 -17.22
CA TYR A 245 -18.94 9.71 -15.90
C TYR A 245 -18.30 11.09 -15.84
N GLN A 246 -17.53 11.49 -16.87
CA GLN A 246 -16.85 12.79 -16.91
C GLN A 246 -17.82 13.96 -17.13
N HIS A 247 -19.07 13.72 -17.54
CA HIS A 247 -20.03 14.77 -17.90
C HIS A 247 -20.86 15.36 -16.74
N VAL A 248 -20.70 14.92 -15.49
CA VAL A 248 -21.57 15.38 -14.39
C VAL A 248 -20.99 16.55 -13.58
N GLN A 249 -19.71 16.91 -13.75
CA GLN A 249 -19.07 17.94 -12.91
C GLN A 249 -18.98 19.36 -13.52
N GLY A 250 -19.78 19.70 -14.54
CA GLY A 250 -19.60 21.04 -15.11
C GLY A 250 -20.63 21.57 -16.08
N GLN A 251 -21.93 21.26 -15.95
CA GLN A 251 -22.95 21.98 -16.72
C GLN A 251 -24.38 21.72 -16.17
N ARG A 252 -25.06 22.79 -15.69
CA ARG A 252 -26.53 22.81 -15.70
C ARG A 252 -26.94 22.82 -17.18
N VAL A 253 -27.58 21.76 -17.66
CA VAL A 253 -28.25 21.78 -18.97
C VAL A 253 -29.68 21.32 -18.81
N HIS A 254 -30.59 22.22 -19.19
CA HIS A 254 -31.99 21.96 -19.45
C HIS A 254 -32.15 21.23 -20.80
N HIS A 255 -33.14 20.33 -20.88
CA HIS A 255 -33.68 19.64 -22.08
C HIS A 255 -32.74 18.60 -22.73
N GLU A 256 -33.19 17.47 -23.31
CA GLU A 256 -34.49 17.04 -23.85
C GLU A 256 -34.51 15.49 -23.99
N GLN A 257 -35.70 14.91 -24.16
CA GLN A 257 -35.93 13.46 -24.20
C GLN A 257 -35.14 12.73 -25.32
N GLY A 258 -34.30 11.77 -24.93
CA GLY A 258 -33.62 10.86 -25.85
C GLY A 258 -34.54 9.72 -26.32
N HIS A 259 -35.01 9.78 -27.56
CA HIS A 259 -35.65 8.65 -28.24
C HIS A 259 -34.61 7.62 -28.69
N CYS A 260 -34.66 6.41 -28.14
CA CYS A 260 -34.04 5.23 -28.73
C CYS A 260 -34.92 4.71 -29.88
N ARG A 261 -34.52 4.90 -31.15
CA ARG A 261 -34.96 4.04 -32.26
C ARG A 261 -33.85 3.91 -33.30
N ASN A 262 -33.50 2.67 -33.62
CA ASN A 262 -33.35 2.20 -35.00
C ASN A 262 -33.35 0.66 -35.01
N HIS A 263 -34.50 0.09 -35.38
CA HIS A 263 -34.58 -1.24 -35.96
C HIS A 263 -34.84 -1.05 -37.46
N GLU A 264 -33.86 -1.40 -38.29
CA GLU A 264 -34.03 -1.50 -39.73
C GLU A 264 -34.74 -2.82 -40.07
N HIS A 265 -35.87 -2.70 -40.76
CA HIS A 265 -36.52 -3.81 -41.47
C HIS A 265 -35.78 -4.07 -42.78
N LYS A 266 -35.47 -5.34 -43.06
CA LYS A 266 -35.33 -5.83 -44.45
C LYS A 266 -36.31 -6.96 -44.67
N HIS A 267 -37.28 -6.69 -45.53
CA HIS A 267 -38.16 -7.68 -46.15
C HIS A 267 -37.48 -8.29 -47.39
N ALA A 268 -37.63 -9.59 -47.55
CA ALA A 268 -37.87 -10.26 -48.82
C ALA A 268 -39.00 -11.27 -48.58
#